data_AF-A0A4Q9FLR1-F1
#
_entry.id   AF-A0A4Q9FLR1-F1
#
_cell.length_a   1.000
_cell.length_b   1.000
_cell.length_c   1.000
_cell.angle_alpha   90.00
_cell.angle_beta   90.00
_cell.angle_gamma   90.00
#
_symmetry.space_group_name_H-M   'P 1'
#
loop_
_entity.id
_entity.type
_entity.pdbx_description
1 polymer ?
#
loop_
_entity_poly.entity_id
_entity_poly.type
_entity_poly.pdbx_seq_one_letter_code
_entity_poly.pdbx_strand_id
1 'polypeptide(L)'
;MKLLKALFALSILASCVQDKHTKTITFKVNMSKENNIEKVGIRSGLTSPPWSKTIYLTDDDNDSVFEGTFIYENAQSTFGFKFVNQDSIYELKDQNNRLLKFEYKPESILYMAEFNNPKGVQTLKNN
;
A
#
# COMPACT_ATOMS: atom_id res chain seq x y z
N MET A 1 -43.91 21.91 42.63
CA MET A 1 -43.88 20.65 41.85
C MET A 1 -43.54 20.99 40.40
N LYS A 2 -42.35 20.56 39.93
CA LYS A 2 -41.98 20.33 38.50
C LYS A 2 -41.91 21.61 37.62
N LEU A 3 -40.95 21.85 36.73
CA LEU A 3 -39.95 21.01 36.08
C LEU A 3 -38.66 21.82 35.87
N LEU A 4 -37.54 21.26 36.32
CA LEU A 4 -36.22 21.56 35.77
C LEU A 4 -36.18 20.95 34.37
N LYS A 5 -36.35 21.76 33.31
CA LYS A 5 -36.19 21.28 31.93
C LYS A 5 -34.71 21.31 31.58
N ALA A 6 -34.04 20.19 31.86
CA ALA A 6 -32.72 19.90 31.34
C ALA A 6 -32.75 19.94 29.81
N LEU A 7 -32.02 20.89 29.22
CA LEU A 7 -31.75 20.92 27.79
C LEU A 7 -30.68 19.85 27.53
N PHE A 8 -31.13 18.62 27.25
CA PHE A 8 -30.25 17.51 26.95
C PHE A 8 -29.61 17.76 25.58
N ALA A 9 -28.31 18.03 25.57
CA ALA A 9 -27.51 18.15 24.37
C ALA A 9 -27.63 16.85 23.56
N LEU A 10 -28.33 16.91 22.43
CA LEU A 10 -28.40 15.82 21.47
C LEU A 10 -27.10 15.83 20.64
N SER A 11 -26.00 15.41 21.26
CA SER A 11 -24.76 15.10 20.53
C SER A 11 -25.01 13.82 19.74
N ILE A 12 -25.37 13.97 18.48
CA ILE A 12 -25.57 12.89 17.53
C ILE A 12 -24.24 12.14 17.43
N LEU A 13 -24.19 10.92 17.98
CA LEU A 13 -23.10 9.97 17.76
C LEU A 13 -23.23 9.45 16.33
N ALA A 14 -22.89 10.28 15.34
CA ALA A 14 -22.57 9.76 14.01
C ALA A 14 -21.22 9.04 14.15
N SER A 15 -21.25 7.74 14.46
CA SER A 15 -20.08 6.93 14.21
C SER A 15 -19.86 6.94 12.69
N CYS A 16 -18.82 7.65 12.24
CA CYS A 16 -18.32 7.48 10.88
C CYS A 16 -17.72 6.08 10.78
N VAL A 17 -18.56 5.05 10.67
CA VAL A 17 -18.12 3.76 10.12
C VAL A 17 -17.85 4.02 8.65
N GLN A 18 -16.57 4.10 8.30
CA GLN A 18 -16.15 4.14 6.90
C GLN A 18 -16.18 2.71 6.35
N ASP A 19 -16.92 2.51 5.27
CA ASP A 19 -16.93 1.26 4.53
C ASP A 19 -15.51 0.88 4.07
N LYS A 20 -15.17 -0.39 4.25
CA LYS A 20 -13.92 -0.96 3.74
C LYS A 20 -14.19 -1.60 2.40
N HIS A 21 -13.26 -1.43 1.47
CA HIS A 21 -13.31 -2.07 0.16
C HIS A 21 -12.09 -2.96 -0.04
N THR A 22 -12.32 -4.09 -0.70
CA THR A 22 -11.25 -5.00 -1.09
C THR A 22 -10.43 -4.39 -2.22
N LYS A 23 -9.13 -4.40 -2.05
CA LYS A 23 -8.17 -3.86 -3.01
C LYS A 23 -7.11 -4.91 -3.31
N THR A 24 -6.83 -5.11 -4.59
CA THR A 24 -5.83 -6.06 -5.06
C THR A 24 -4.72 -5.30 -5.77
N ILE A 25 -3.48 -5.50 -5.35
CA ILE A 25 -2.30 -4.93 -6.02
C ILE A 25 -1.43 -6.06 -6.49
N THR A 26 -1.08 -6.07 -7.77
CA THR A 26 0.12 -6.77 -8.24
C THR A 26 1.25 -5.76 -8.34
N PHE A 27 2.35 -5.97 -7.63
CA PHE A 27 3.58 -5.21 -7.83
C PHE A 27 4.51 -5.97 -8.76
N LYS A 28 5.24 -5.23 -9.60
CA LYS A 28 6.39 -5.69 -10.36
C LYS A 28 7.52 -4.68 -10.20
N VAL A 29 8.69 -5.12 -9.76
CA VAL A 29 9.88 -4.27 -9.67
C VAL A 29 11.03 -4.87 -10.46
N ASN A 30 11.48 -4.14 -11.47
CA ASN A 30 12.65 -4.48 -12.24
C ASN A 30 13.90 -4.15 -11.43
N MET A 31 14.67 -5.19 -11.11
CA MET A 31 15.91 -5.14 -10.34
C MET A 31 17.17 -5.30 -11.21
N SER A 32 17.04 -5.40 -12.55
CA SER A 32 18.14 -5.75 -13.48
C SER A 32 19.37 -4.82 -13.45
N LYS A 33 19.25 -3.63 -12.87
CA LYS A 33 20.35 -2.66 -12.70
C LYS A 33 21.03 -2.74 -11.34
N GLU A 34 20.47 -3.50 -10.40
CA GLU A 34 20.96 -3.62 -9.04
C GLU A 34 21.95 -4.77 -8.95
N ASN A 35 23.02 -4.58 -8.17
CA ASN A 35 23.95 -5.64 -7.80
C ASN A 35 23.50 -6.27 -6.47
N ASN A 36 23.82 -7.54 -6.23
CA ASN A 36 23.52 -8.25 -4.97
C ASN A 36 22.02 -8.28 -4.63
N ILE A 37 21.21 -8.76 -5.58
CA ILE A 37 19.77 -9.00 -5.38
C ILE A 37 19.61 -10.25 -4.49
N GLU A 38 18.87 -10.14 -3.39
CA GLU A 38 18.65 -11.27 -2.49
C GLU A 38 17.20 -11.36 -2.01
N LYS A 39 16.80 -10.50 -1.06
CA LYS A 39 15.46 -10.49 -0.46
C LYS A 39 14.68 -9.28 -0.90
N VAL A 40 14.15 -9.33 -2.12
CA VAL A 40 13.35 -8.23 -2.68
C VAL A 40 11.95 -8.27 -2.10
N GLY A 41 11.47 -7.12 -1.65
CA GLY A 41 10.17 -7.03 -1.00
C GLY A 41 9.62 -5.62 -0.96
N ILE A 42 8.52 -5.48 -0.22
CA ILE A 42 7.81 -4.23 -0.04
C ILE A 42 7.65 -3.96 1.46
N ARG A 43 7.91 -2.71 1.86
CA ARG A 43 7.43 -2.17 3.13
C ARG A 43 6.40 -1.09 2.85
N SER A 44 5.30 -1.12 3.58
CA SER A 44 4.13 -0.31 3.30
C SER A 44 3.50 0.20 4.58
N GLY A 45 2.81 1.34 4.48
CA GLY A 45 1.91 1.83 5.52
C GLY A 45 0.73 0.89 5.82
N LEU A 46 0.46 -0.09 4.94
CA LEU A 46 -0.60 -1.09 5.12
C LEU A 46 -0.21 -2.28 6.02
N THR A 47 1.06 -2.41 6.39
CA THR A 47 1.45 -3.47 7.32
C THR A 47 0.98 -3.15 8.75
N SER A 48 0.92 -4.17 9.61
CA SER A 48 0.57 -4.00 11.02
C SER A 48 1.69 -4.58 11.90
N PRO A 49 2.43 -3.73 12.64
CA PRO A 49 2.45 -2.25 12.58
C PRO A 49 2.89 -1.69 11.21
N PRO A 50 2.54 -0.44 10.85
CA PRO A 50 2.99 0.18 9.60
C PRO A 50 4.51 0.16 9.44
N TRP A 51 5.01 -0.12 8.24
CA TRP A 51 6.44 -0.16 7.88
C TRP A 51 7.31 -1.18 8.64
N SER A 52 6.71 -2.03 9.49
CA SER A 52 7.46 -2.92 10.39
C SER A 52 7.96 -4.21 9.73
N LYS A 53 7.22 -4.74 8.76
CA LYS A 53 7.53 -6.01 8.07
C LYS A 53 7.74 -5.80 6.58
N THR A 54 8.70 -6.53 6.03
CA THR A 54 8.87 -6.73 4.60
C THR A 54 7.90 -7.82 4.13
N ILE A 55 7.20 -7.57 3.03
CA ILE A 55 6.47 -8.62 2.32
C ILE A 55 7.25 -8.94 1.05
N TYR A 56 7.76 -10.17 0.95
CA TYR A 56 8.67 -10.57 -0.11
C TYR A 56 7.96 -10.80 -1.44
N LEU A 57 8.69 -10.53 -2.50
CA LEU A 57 8.32 -10.77 -3.90
C LEU A 57 9.15 -11.94 -4.44
N THR A 58 8.71 -12.56 -5.52
CA THR A 58 9.41 -13.66 -6.19
C THR A 58 9.77 -13.30 -7.62
N ASP A 59 10.88 -13.86 -8.10
CA ASP A 59 11.32 -13.80 -9.50
C ASP A 59 11.37 -15.26 -10.01
N ASP A 60 10.18 -15.78 -10.34
CA ASP A 60 10.02 -17.21 -10.63
C ASP A 60 10.49 -17.58 -12.04
N ASP A 61 10.56 -16.62 -12.96
CA ASP A 61 11.03 -16.81 -14.35
C ASP A 61 12.47 -16.31 -14.59
N ASN A 62 13.13 -15.74 -13.58
CA ASN A 62 14.50 -15.26 -13.60
C ASN A 62 14.74 -14.15 -14.63
N ASP A 63 13.77 -13.28 -14.86
CA ASP A 63 13.90 -12.11 -15.75
C ASP A 63 14.38 -10.85 -15.00
N SER A 64 14.72 -10.99 -13.71
CA SER A 64 15.07 -9.90 -12.79
C SER A 64 13.92 -8.95 -12.45
N VAL A 65 12.67 -9.33 -12.73
CA VAL A 65 11.46 -8.63 -12.31
C VAL A 65 10.80 -9.40 -11.17
N PHE A 66 10.84 -8.80 -9.99
CA PHE A 66 10.25 -9.41 -8.80
C PHE A 66 8.77 -9.02 -8.69
N GLU A 67 7.91 -10.01 -8.47
CA GLU A 67 6.47 -9.87 -8.50
C GLU A 67 5.79 -10.36 -7.22
N GLY A 68 4.61 -9.81 -6.94
CA GLY A 68 3.79 -10.27 -5.82
C GLY A 68 2.42 -9.61 -5.82
N THR A 69 1.39 -10.37 -5.44
CA THR A 69 0.02 -9.88 -5.34
C THR A 69 -0.45 -9.80 -3.90
N PHE A 70 -1.01 -8.65 -3.52
CA PHE A 70 -1.48 -8.36 -2.17
C PHE A 70 -2.94 -7.96 -2.20
N ILE A 71 -3.72 -8.50 -1.27
CA ILE A 71 -5.12 -8.18 -1.08
C ILE A 71 -5.28 -7.56 0.30
N TYR A 72 -6.01 -6.45 0.38
CA TYR A 72 -6.30 -5.78 1.64
C TYR A 72 -7.70 -5.19 1.63
N GLU A 73 -8.28 -5.05 2.83
CA GLU A 73 -9.57 -4.42 3.03
C GLU A 73 -9.40 -3.17 3.89
N ASN A 74 -9.58 -1.99 3.29
CA ASN A 74 -9.48 -0.74 4.01
C ASN A 74 -10.42 0.32 3.43
N ALA A 75 -10.59 1.40 4.16
CA ALA A 75 -11.32 2.59 3.72
C ALA A 75 -10.37 3.66 3.12
N GLN A 76 -9.06 3.39 3.07
CA GLN A 76 -8.05 4.37 2.65
C GLN A 76 -7.90 4.35 1.13
N SER A 77 -8.02 5.52 0.50
CA SER A 77 -7.82 5.69 -0.94
C SER A 77 -6.35 5.89 -1.33
N THR A 78 -5.44 6.04 -0.38
CA THR A 78 -4.01 6.27 -0.65
C THR A 78 -3.17 5.70 0.47
N PHE A 79 -2.04 5.08 0.13
CA PHE A 79 -1.02 4.68 1.10
C PHE A 79 0.36 4.69 0.46
N GLY A 80 1.35 4.86 1.32
CA GLY A 80 2.76 4.87 0.94
C GLY A 80 3.39 3.48 1.01
N PHE A 81 4.36 3.23 0.14
CA PHE A 81 5.22 2.07 0.20
C PHE A 81 6.62 2.38 -0.35
N LYS A 82 7.56 1.46 -0.12
CA LYS A 82 8.87 1.39 -0.76
C LYS A 82 9.21 -0.07 -1.06
N PHE A 83 9.84 -0.31 -2.21
CA PHE A 83 10.59 -1.54 -2.44
C PHE A 83 11.83 -1.57 -1.54
N VAL A 84 12.20 -2.76 -1.10
CA VAL A 84 13.39 -3.01 -0.28
C VAL A 84 14.17 -4.20 -0.84
N ASN A 85 15.49 -4.16 -0.72
CA ASN A 85 16.37 -5.30 -0.93
C ASN A 85 17.10 -5.62 0.40
N GLN A 86 17.32 -6.90 0.69
CA GLN A 86 18.02 -7.36 1.91
C GLN A 86 17.46 -6.77 3.21
N ASP A 87 16.14 -6.47 3.25
CA ASP A 87 15.40 -5.83 4.35
C ASP A 87 15.87 -4.44 4.82
N SER A 88 17.04 -3.99 4.38
CA SER A 88 17.75 -2.82 4.91
C SER A 88 18.09 -1.80 3.84
N ILE A 89 18.09 -2.21 2.57
CA ILE A 89 18.34 -1.33 1.42
C ILE A 89 16.99 -0.87 0.91
N TYR A 90 16.56 0.32 1.34
CA TYR A 90 15.35 0.95 0.84
C TYR A 90 15.62 1.64 -0.49
N GLU A 91 14.70 1.46 -1.43
CA GLU A 91 14.74 2.26 -2.65
C GLU A 91 14.55 3.76 -2.33
N LEU A 92 15.08 4.61 -3.20
CA LEU A 92 14.81 6.05 -3.18
C LEU A 92 15.07 6.63 -1.77
N LYS A 93 16.18 6.23 -1.12
CA LYS A 93 16.48 6.46 0.30
C LYS A 93 16.23 7.90 0.77
N ASP A 94 16.59 8.87 -0.07
CA ASP A 94 16.48 10.31 0.22
C ASP A 94 15.30 10.98 -0.49
N GLN A 95 14.33 10.19 -0.96
CA GLN A 95 13.11 10.67 -1.60
C GLN A 95 11.87 10.11 -0.93
N ASN A 96 10.74 10.76 -1.22
CA ASN A 96 9.42 10.38 -0.71
C ASN A 96 9.08 8.92 -1.04
N ASN A 97 8.20 8.34 -0.21
CA ASN A 97 7.60 7.04 -0.48
C ASN A 97 6.82 7.07 -1.79
N ARG A 98 6.78 5.93 -2.49
CA ARG A 98 5.84 5.74 -3.60
C ARG A 98 4.42 5.75 -3.04
N LEU A 99 3.47 6.26 -3.81
CA LEU A 99 2.06 6.30 -3.43
C LEU A 99 1.25 5.43 -4.38
N LEU A 100 0.39 4.59 -3.81
CA LEU A 100 -0.71 4.01 -4.56
C LEU A 100 -1.98 4.82 -4.33
N LYS A 101 -2.78 4.97 -5.38
CA LYS A 101 -4.05 5.70 -5.34
C LYS A 101 -5.18 4.79 -5.79
N PHE A 102 -6.27 4.82 -5.05
CA PHE A 102 -7.43 3.98 -5.26
C PHE A 102 -8.69 4.81 -5.23
N GLU A 103 -9.70 4.39 -5.98
CA GLU A 103 -11.06 4.90 -5.84
C GLU A 103 -11.72 4.32 -4.58
N TYR A 104 -12.81 4.92 -4.10
CA TYR A 104 -13.54 4.39 -2.94
C TYR A 104 -14.54 3.29 -3.38
N LYS A 105 -14.00 2.17 -3.88
CA LYS A 105 -14.73 0.99 -4.38
C LYS A 105 -13.81 -0.22 -4.46
N PRO A 106 -14.27 -1.47 -4.64
CA PRO A 106 -13.36 -2.59 -4.91
C PRO A 106 -12.55 -2.37 -6.20
N GLU A 107 -11.25 -2.66 -6.18
CA GLU A 107 -10.35 -2.31 -7.29
C GLU A 107 -9.10 -3.18 -7.35
N SER A 108 -8.72 -3.57 -8.56
CA SER A 108 -7.47 -4.29 -8.85
C SER A 108 -6.52 -3.39 -9.65
N ILE A 109 -5.27 -3.31 -9.23
CA ILE A 109 -4.23 -2.54 -9.94
C ILE A 109 -2.97 -3.37 -10.19
N LEU A 110 -2.20 -2.94 -11.18
CA LEU A 110 -0.81 -3.31 -11.41
C LEU A 110 0.07 -2.09 -11.11
N TYR A 111 1.10 -2.24 -10.30
CA TYR A 111 2.14 -1.22 -10.13
C TYR A 111 3.48 -1.74 -10.64
N MET A 112 4.07 -1.03 -11.60
CA MET A 112 5.37 -1.38 -12.20
C MET A 112 6.39 -0.27 -11.95
N ALA A 113 7.60 -0.65 -11.58
CA ALA A 113 8.73 0.29 -11.49
C ALA A 113 10.08 -0.41 -11.72
N GLU A 114 11.11 0.40 -11.88
CA GLU A 114 12.52 0.00 -11.74
C GLU A 114 13.00 0.43 -10.34
N PHE A 115 13.79 -0.41 -9.68
CA PHE A 115 14.32 -0.09 -8.35
C PHE A 115 15.17 1.19 -8.40
N ASN A 116 15.07 2.04 -7.38
CA ASN A 116 15.72 3.36 -7.31
C ASN A 116 15.38 4.36 -8.44
N ASN A 117 14.47 4.03 -9.35
CA ASN A 117 13.95 4.95 -10.34
C ASN A 117 12.68 5.63 -9.80
N PRO A 118 12.62 6.97 -9.68
CA PRO A 118 11.44 7.64 -9.11
C PRO A 118 10.17 7.47 -9.95
N LYS A 119 10.30 7.05 -11.21
CA LYS A 119 9.16 6.74 -12.06
C LYS A 119 8.55 5.40 -11.64
N GLY A 120 7.22 5.34 -11.64
CA GLY A 120 6.45 4.12 -11.47
C GLY A 120 5.10 4.31 -12.16
N VAL A 121 4.55 3.22 -12.66
CA VAL A 121 3.30 3.22 -13.41
C VAL A 121 2.28 2.40 -12.64
N GLN A 122 1.15 3.03 -12.32
CA GLN A 122 -0.02 2.35 -11.80
C GLN A 122 -1.05 2.21 -12.92
N THR A 123 -1.53 1.00 -13.16
CA THR A 123 -2.55 0.69 -14.17
C THR A 123 -3.71 -0.04 -13.52
N LEU A 124 -4.93 0.33 -13.88
CA LEU A 124 -6.13 -0.43 -13.52
C LEU A 124 -6.09 -1.80 -14.21
N LYS A 125 -6.29 -2.87 -13.44
CA LYS A 125 -6.60 -4.19 -14.00
C LYS A 125 -8.11 -4.25 -14.17
N ASN A 126 -8.57 -4.15 -15.41
CA ASN A 126 -9.95 -4.47 -15.74
C ASN A 126 -10.08 -5.99 -15.62
N ASN A 127 -10.90 -6.43 -14.67
CA ASN A 127 -11.33 -7.82 -14.57
C ASN A 127 -12.27 -8.18 -15.73
#